data_AF-A0A9P5VTC3-F1
#
_entry.id   AF-A0A9P5VTC3-F1
#
_cell.length_a   1.000
_cell.length_b   1.000
_cell.length_c   1.000
_cell.angle_alpha   90.00
_cell.angle_beta   90.00
_cell.angle_gamma   90.00
#
_symmetry.space_group_name_H-M   'P 1'
#
loop_
_entity.id
_entity.type
_entity.pdbx_description
1 polymer ?
#
loop_
_entity_poly.entity_id
_entity_poly.type
_entity_poly.pdbx_seq_one_letter_code
_entity_poly.pdbx_strand_id
1 'polypeptide(L)'
;MSSVWLAVIYIGGWILSMRIFGYFWKNRKLAINDAEPWFGEHVSRNQYIALLQQTEPEATDNQLMAALLRRAMEDVTRVLSMREDKAVLANLVKQGSVGDDIWTQFTLSERELDAEVRALIEEAETFKDGWSQTILQTASEM
;
A
#
# COMPACT_ATOMS: atom_id res chain seq x y z
N MET A 1 40.12 33.49 -21.87
CA MET A 1 38.71 33.13 -22.14
C MET A 1 38.51 31.63 -22.37
N SER A 2 39.49 30.90 -22.91
CA SER A 2 39.41 29.44 -23.11
C SER A 2 39.33 28.61 -21.82
N SER A 3 39.99 29.04 -20.74
CA SER A 3 40.03 28.31 -19.46
C SER A 3 38.67 28.26 -18.73
N VAL A 4 37.88 29.34 -18.82
CA VAL A 4 36.54 29.41 -18.20
C VAL A 4 35.57 28.45 -18.90
N TRP A 5 35.60 28.40 -20.23
CA TRP A 5 34.79 27.45 -21.00
C TRP A 5 35.15 25.99 -20.72
N LEU A 6 36.44 25.68 -20.54
CA LEU A 6 36.88 24.34 -20.17
C LEU A 6 36.31 23.90 -18.81
N ALA A 7 36.32 24.80 -17.82
CA ALA A 7 35.77 24.54 -16.50
C ALA A 7 34.24 24.34 -16.53
N VAL A 8 33.53 25.16 -17.31
CA VAL A 8 32.06 25.06 -17.47
C VAL A 8 31.68 23.74 -18.13
N ILE A 9 32.39 23.32 -19.19
CA ILE A 9 32.14 22.05 -19.88
C ILE A 9 32.43 20.86 -18.94
N TYR A 10 33.52 20.91 -18.17
CA TYR A 10 33.87 19.85 -17.23
C TYR A 10 32.80 19.65 -16.14
N ILE A 11 32.36 20.75 -15.51
CA ILE A 11 31.32 20.72 -14.48
C ILE A 11 29.97 20.32 -15.09
N GLY A 12 29.62 20.87 -16.25
CA GLY A 12 28.40 20.54 -16.98
C GLY A 12 28.34 19.06 -17.37
N GLY A 13 29.45 18.49 -17.83
CA GLY A 13 29.58 17.07 -18.13
C GLY A 13 29.37 16.18 -16.90
N TRP A 14 29.93 16.57 -15.75
CA TRP A 14 29.71 15.88 -14.48
C TRP A 14 28.25 15.92 -14.04
N ILE A 15 27.59 17.09 -14.10
CA ILE A 15 26.18 17.24 -13.73
C ILE A 15 25.30 16.39 -14.66
N LEU A 16 25.58 16.41 -15.96
CA LEU A 16 24.83 15.63 -16.95
C LEU A 16 24.99 14.13 -16.70
N SER A 17 26.23 13.66 -16.49
CA SER A 17 26.53 12.26 -16.17
C SER A 17 25.80 11.82 -14.90
N MET A 18 25.84 12.64 -13.83
CA MET A 18 25.17 12.34 -12.58
C MET A 18 23.64 12.29 -12.75
N ARG A 19 23.07 13.19 -13.56
CA ARG A 19 21.62 13.17 -13.86
C ARG A 19 21.20 11.95 -14.64
N ILE A 20 21.95 11.58 -15.69
CA ILE A 20 21.67 10.39 -16.50
C ILE A 20 21.74 9.14 -15.62
N PHE A 21 22.80 9.00 -14.82
CA PHE A 21 22.95 7.88 -13.90
C PHE A 21 21.81 7.82 -12.88
N GLY A 22 21.46 8.95 -12.27
CA GLY A 22 20.35 9.03 -11.31
C GLY A 22 19.00 8.64 -11.94
N TYR A 23 18.75 9.05 -13.19
CA TYR A 23 17.54 8.67 -13.92
C TYR A 23 17.48 7.15 -14.16
N PHE A 24 18.55 6.54 -14.67
CA PHE A 24 18.60 5.10 -14.92
C PHE A 24 18.51 4.27 -13.63
N TRP A 25 19.17 4.71 -12.56
CA TRP A 25 19.12 4.01 -11.27
C TRP A 25 17.71 4.05 -10.66
N LYS A 26 17.03 5.20 -10.69
CA LYS A 26 15.64 5.31 -10.22
C LYS A 26 14.71 4.44 -11.06
N ASN A 27 14.84 4.46 -12.38
CA ASN A 27 13.99 3.64 -13.25
C ASN A 27 14.21 2.14 -13.06
N ARG A 28 15.44 1.69 -12.81
CA ARG A 28 15.71 0.30 -12.43
C ARG A 28 15.10 -0.07 -11.08
N LYS A 29 15.17 0.82 -10.11
CA LYS A 29 14.55 0.60 -8.80
C LYS A 29 13.02 0.53 -8.90
N LEU A 30 12.40 1.28 -9.82
CA LEU A 30 10.97 1.21 -10.11
C LEU A 30 10.57 -0.08 -10.83
N ALA A 31 11.42 -0.66 -11.68
CA ALA A 31 11.14 -1.96 -12.32
C ALA A 31 11.23 -3.14 -11.34
N ILE A 32 11.99 -3.01 -10.24
CA ILE A 32 12.01 -3.99 -9.15
C ILE A 32 10.71 -3.95 -8.32
N ASN A 33 9.93 -2.86 -8.40
CA ASN A 33 8.61 -2.76 -7.77
C ASN A 33 7.51 -3.54 -8.52
N ASP A 34 7.80 -4.31 -9.57
CA ASP A 34 6.91 -5.40 -10.05
C ASP A 34 6.86 -6.59 -9.06
N ALA A 35 7.17 -6.33 -7.79
CA ALA A 35 7.12 -7.29 -6.72
C ALA A 35 5.66 -7.74 -6.52
N GLU A 36 5.49 -9.05 -6.38
CA GLU A 36 4.19 -9.66 -6.16
C GLU A 36 3.52 -9.05 -4.92
N PRO A 37 2.21 -8.71 -4.97
CA PRO A 37 1.52 -8.15 -3.81
C PRO A 37 1.73 -9.00 -2.55
N TRP A 38 2.01 -8.39 -1.39
CA TRP A 38 2.27 -9.12 -0.15
C TRP A 38 1.06 -9.98 0.27
N PHE A 39 -0.14 -9.47 0.02
CA PHE A 39 -1.39 -10.21 0.17
C PHE A 39 -1.97 -10.51 -1.21
N GLY A 40 -2.66 -11.65 -1.31
CA GLY A 40 -3.45 -11.97 -2.49
C GLY A 40 -4.59 -10.99 -2.75
N GLU A 41 -5.33 -11.26 -3.83
CA GLU A 41 -6.47 -10.43 -4.25
C GLU A 41 -7.45 -10.18 -3.10
N HIS A 42 -7.92 -8.92 -2.99
CA HIS A 42 -8.89 -8.52 -1.97
C HIS A 42 -10.31 -8.86 -2.41
N VAL A 43 -10.73 -10.09 -2.13
CA VAL A 43 -12.01 -10.63 -2.59
C VAL A 43 -13.19 -9.85 -1.99
N SER A 44 -13.15 -9.54 -0.69
CA SER A 44 -14.26 -8.83 -0.02
C SER A 44 -14.44 -7.41 -0.56
N ARG A 45 -13.33 -6.70 -0.86
CA ARG A 45 -13.34 -5.40 -1.52
C ARG A 45 -13.91 -5.50 -2.92
N ASN A 46 -13.48 -6.49 -3.70
CA ASN A 46 -13.96 -6.67 -5.08
C ASN A 46 -15.47 -6.99 -5.11
N GLN A 47 -15.96 -7.77 -4.15
CA GLN A 47 -17.40 -8.01 -3.98
C GLN A 47 -18.15 -6.71 -3.63
N TYR A 48 -17.61 -5.90 -2.71
CA TYR A 48 -18.20 -4.61 -2.36
C TYR A 48 -18.25 -3.65 -3.57
N ILE A 49 -17.16 -3.52 -4.32
CA ILE A 49 -17.12 -2.70 -5.54
C ILE A 49 -18.09 -3.23 -6.60
N ALA A 50 -18.18 -4.55 -6.77
CA ALA A 50 -19.14 -5.15 -7.69
C ALA A 50 -20.58 -4.84 -7.29
N LEU A 51 -20.89 -4.82 -5.99
CA LEU A 51 -22.20 -4.40 -5.48
C LEU A 51 -22.47 -2.92 -5.73
N LEU A 52 -21.48 -2.04 -5.57
CA LEU A 52 -21.61 -0.61 -5.88
C LEU A 52 -21.86 -0.35 -7.37
N GLN A 53 -21.30 -1.18 -8.25
CA GLN A 53 -21.45 -1.06 -9.71
C GLN A 53 -22.73 -1.71 -10.24
N GLN A 54 -23.45 -2.46 -9.41
CA GLN A 54 -24.66 -3.19 -9.81
C GLN A 54 -25.82 -2.21 -10.03
N THR A 55 -26.29 -2.10 -11.29
CA THR A 55 -27.41 -1.20 -11.64
C THR A 55 -28.79 -1.86 -11.45
N GLU A 56 -28.90 -3.18 -11.61
CA GLU A 56 -30.17 -3.91 -11.44
C GLU A 56 -29.95 -5.31 -10.79
N PRO A 57 -30.71 -5.67 -9.73
CA PRO A 57 -31.39 -4.78 -8.79
C PRO A 57 -30.40 -3.86 -8.04
N GLU A 58 -30.83 -2.65 -7.67
CA GLU A 58 -30.03 -1.73 -6.86
C GLU A 58 -29.73 -2.35 -5.49
N ALA A 59 -28.45 -2.32 -5.09
CA ALA A 59 -28.02 -2.85 -3.81
C ALA A 59 -28.67 -2.06 -2.67
N THR A 60 -29.30 -2.76 -1.74
CA THR A 60 -29.86 -2.11 -0.55
C THR A 60 -28.74 -1.61 0.37
N ASP A 61 -29.01 -0.53 1.09
CA ASP A 61 -28.06 0.06 2.04
C ASP A 61 -27.55 -0.97 3.07
N ASN A 62 -28.44 -1.83 3.57
CA ASN A 62 -28.08 -2.94 4.47
C ASN A 62 -27.11 -3.96 3.84
N GLN A 63 -27.23 -4.24 2.53
CA GLN A 63 -26.31 -5.12 1.83
C GLN A 63 -24.94 -4.48 1.67
N LEU A 64 -24.88 -3.18 1.35
CA LEU A 64 -23.64 -2.42 1.26
C LEU A 64 -22.93 -2.34 2.62
N MET A 65 -23.67 -2.05 3.69
CA MET A 65 -23.13 -2.05 5.05
C MET A 65 -22.59 -3.44 5.48
N ALA A 66 -23.32 -4.51 5.16
CA ALA A 66 -22.87 -5.88 5.44
C ALA A 66 -21.61 -6.26 4.65
N ALA A 67 -21.54 -5.86 3.38
CA ALA A 67 -20.37 -6.08 2.54
C ALA A 67 -19.15 -5.24 3.02
N LEU A 68 -19.37 -4.00 3.46
CA LEU A 68 -18.33 -3.16 4.05
C LEU A 68 -17.79 -3.77 5.35
N LEU A 69 -18.66 -4.32 6.20
CA LEU A 69 -18.25 -5.05 7.40
C LEU A 69 -17.44 -6.31 7.05
N ARG A 70 -17.81 -7.03 5.99
CA ARG A 70 -17.03 -8.18 5.48
C ARG A 70 -15.63 -7.77 5.05
N ARG A 71 -15.52 -6.67 4.32
CA ARG A 71 -14.23 -6.05 3.95
C ARG A 71 -13.43 -5.67 5.19
N ALA A 72 -14.05 -5.05 6.19
CA ALA A 72 -13.40 -4.67 7.45
C ALA A 72 -12.83 -5.87 8.22
N MET A 73 -13.56 -7.00 8.29
CA MET A 73 -13.06 -8.23 8.94
C MET A 73 -11.80 -8.78 8.26
N GLU A 74 -11.77 -8.77 6.93
CA GLU A 74 -10.59 -9.19 6.16
C GLU A 74 -9.41 -8.24 6.38
N ASP A 75 -9.64 -6.92 6.38
CA ASP A 75 -8.61 -5.92 6.64
C ASP A 75 -8.03 -6.03 8.06
N VAL A 76 -8.87 -6.22 9.08
CA VAL A 76 -8.43 -6.45 10.46
C VAL A 76 -7.55 -7.70 10.55
N THR A 77 -7.97 -8.78 9.90
CA THR A 77 -7.19 -10.03 9.86
C THR A 77 -5.80 -9.81 9.23
N ARG A 78 -5.75 -9.07 8.10
CA ARG A 78 -4.50 -8.71 7.43
C ARG A 78 -3.62 -7.79 8.29
N VAL A 79 -4.21 -6.84 9.03
CA VAL A 79 -3.47 -5.96 9.93
C VAL A 79 -2.84 -6.75 11.08
N LEU A 80 -3.57 -7.69 11.65
CA LEU A 80 -3.06 -8.55 12.73
C LEU A 80 -1.91 -9.43 12.23
N SER A 81 -2.05 -10.08 11.07
CA SER A 81 -0.97 -10.88 10.50
C SER A 81 0.26 -10.03 10.16
N MET A 82 0.09 -8.84 9.56
CA MET A 82 1.22 -7.93 9.33
C MET A 82 1.95 -7.56 10.62
N ARG A 83 1.25 -7.32 11.72
CA ARG A 83 1.88 -6.97 13.00
C ARG A 83 2.75 -8.11 13.53
N GLU A 84 2.28 -9.34 13.42
CA GLU A 84 3.05 -10.53 13.79
C GLU A 84 4.27 -10.71 12.89
N ASP A 85 4.07 -10.64 11.57
CA ASP A 85 5.13 -10.78 10.56
C ASP A 85 6.21 -9.72 10.72
N LYS A 86 5.85 -8.47 11.04
CA LYS A 86 6.80 -7.37 11.24
C LYS A 86 7.83 -7.69 12.33
N ALA A 87 7.38 -8.29 13.43
CA ALA A 87 8.26 -8.67 14.54
C ALA A 87 9.23 -9.79 14.12
N VAL A 88 8.74 -10.77 13.35
CA VAL A 88 9.54 -11.89 12.84
C VAL A 88 10.55 -11.40 11.81
N LEU A 89 10.11 -10.62 10.82
CA LEU A 89 10.95 -10.06 9.76
C LEU A 89 12.05 -9.16 10.31
N ALA A 90 11.74 -8.33 11.31
CA ALA A 90 12.74 -7.47 11.95
C ALA A 90 13.90 -8.27 12.58
N ASN A 91 13.62 -9.49 13.07
CA ASN A 91 14.66 -10.38 13.58
C ASN A 91 15.43 -11.08 12.46
N LEU A 92 14.75 -11.55 11.41
CA LEU A 92 15.38 -12.21 10.26
C LEU A 92 16.29 -11.28 9.46
N VAL A 93 15.92 -9.99 9.32
CA VAL A 93 16.74 -8.96 8.67
C VAL A 93 18.02 -8.72 9.47
N LYS A 94 17.96 -8.66 10.80
CA LYS A 94 19.15 -8.52 11.67
C LYS A 94 20.10 -9.70 11.55
N GLN A 95 19.57 -10.91 11.29
CA GLN A 95 20.36 -12.12 11.07
C GLN A 95 20.96 -12.18 9.65
N GLY A 96 20.57 -11.27 8.74
CA GLY A 96 21.03 -11.25 7.35
C GLY A 96 20.45 -12.37 6.49
N SER A 97 19.43 -13.09 6.96
CA SER A 97 18.79 -14.19 6.23
C SER A 97 17.75 -13.70 5.21
N VAL A 98 17.28 -12.46 5.35
CA VAL A 98 16.28 -11.82 4.50
C VAL A 98 16.88 -10.56 3.89
N GLY A 99 16.66 -10.35 2.58
CA GLY A 99 17.15 -9.17 1.87
C GLY A 99 16.39 -7.89 2.21
N ASP A 100 17.05 -6.74 2.06
CA ASP A 100 16.47 -5.40 2.29
C ASP A 100 15.29 -5.09 1.35
N ASP A 101 15.25 -5.74 0.18
CA ASP A 101 14.17 -5.63 -0.79
C ASP A 101 12.84 -6.13 -0.22
N ILE A 102 12.84 -7.25 0.50
CA ILE A 102 11.64 -7.83 1.15
C ILE A 102 11.16 -6.90 2.27
N TRP A 103 12.08 -6.34 3.06
CA TRP A 103 11.73 -5.38 4.10
C TRP A 103 11.10 -4.11 3.53
N THR A 104 11.63 -3.62 2.40
CA THR A 104 11.10 -2.48 1.66
C THR A 104 9.69 -2.78 1.14
N GLN A 105 9.49 -3.95 0.54
CA GLN A 105 8.18 -4.41 0.04
C GLN A 105 7.16 -4.54 1.17
N PHE A 106 7.54 -5.17 2.29
CA PHE A 106 6.69 -5.28 3.47
C PHE A 106 6.24 -3.90 3.98
N THR A 107 7.16 -2.94 4.05
CA THR A 107 6.86 -1.57 4.48
C THR A 107 5.94 -0.83 3.49
N LEU A 108 6.05 -1.13 2.19
CA LEU A 108 5.15 -0.60 1.18
C LEU A 108 3.74 -1.15 1.37
N SER A 109 3.59 -2.47 1.50
CA SER A 109 2.30 -3.12 1.73
C SER A 109 1.65 -2.71 3.06
N GLU A 110 2.45 -2.40 4.09
CA GLU A 110 1.94 -1.84 5.35
C GLU A 110 1.27 -0.48 5.12
N ARG A 111 1.88 0.37 4.29
CA ARG A 111 1.30 1.68 3.95
C ARG A 111 0.06 1.57 3.08
N GLU A 112 0.01 0.59 2.17
CA GLU A 112 -1.16 0.32 1.34
C GLU A 112 -2.34 -0.17 2.19
N LEU A 113 -2.09 -1.08 3.12
CA LEU A 113 -3.11 -1.57 4.05
C LEU A 113 -3.61 -0.45 4.98
N ASP A 114 -2.72 0.40 5.49
CA ASP A 114 -3.10 1.58 6.28
C ASP A 114 -3.98 2.56 5.49
N ALA A 115 -3.70 2.75 4.20
CA ALA A 115 -4.51 3.59 3.32
C ALA A 115 -5.89 2.99 3.07
N GLU A 116 -5.96 1.67 2.85
CA GLU A 116 -7.21 0.92 2.66
C GLU A 116 -8.10 1.01 3.91
N VAL A 117 -7.53 0.80 5.10
CA VAL A 117 -8.26 0.93 6.37
C VAL A 117 -8.79 2.34 6.58
N ARG A 118 -8.01 3.38 6.23
CA ARG A 118 -8.49 4.78 6.30
C ARG A 118 -9.66 5.03 5.35
N ALA A 119 -9.56 4.56 4.11
CA ALA A 119 -10.65 4.69 3.13
C ALA A 119 -11.92 4.00 3.63
N LEU A 120 -11.80 2.83 4.26
CA LEU A 120 -12.92 2.11 4.87
C LEU A 120 -13.57 2.89 6.02
N ILE A 121 -12.77 3.52 6.89
CA ILE A 121 -13.27 4.35 8.00
C ILE A 121 -14.04 5.57 7.45
N GLU A 122 -13.50 6.24 6.44
CA GLU A 122 -14.15 7.37 5.77
C GLU A 122 -15.47 6.94 5.13
N GLU A 123 -15.48 5.79 4.45
CA GLU A 123 -16.67 5.21 3.83
C GLU A 123 -17.73 4.80 4.87
N ALA A 124 -17.33 4.20 6.00
CA ALA A 124 -18.24 3.86 7.09
C ALA A 124 -18.95 5.09 7.68
N GLU A 125 -18.26 6.23 7.78
CA GLU A 125 -18.87 7.48 8.24
C GLU A 125 -19.97 7.96 7.29
N THR A 126 -19.83 7.72 5.98
CA THR A 126 -20.87 8.11 5.00
C THR A 126 -22.18 7.34 5.13
N PHE A 127 -22.14 6.11 5.65
CA PHE A 127 -23.32 5.29 5.89
C PHE A 127 -24.02 5.66 7.19
N LYS A 128 -23.26 5.94 8.25
CA LYS A 128 -23.81 6.28 9.56
C LYS A 128 -22.81 7.06 10.39
N ASP A 129 -23.24 8.22 10.90
CA ASP A 129 -22.47 9.05 11.82
C ASP A 129 -21.94 8.23 13.01
N GLY A 130 -20.62 8.28 13.24
CA GLY A 130 -19.93 7.57 14.32
C GLY A 130 -19.72 6.07 14.11
N TRP A 131 -20.10 5.51 12.95
CA TRP A 131 -19.83 4.10 12.67
C TRP A 131 -18.34 3.83 12.40
N SER A 132 -17.61 4.83 11.90
CA SER A 132 -16.15 4.81 11.71
C SER A 132 -15.36 4.36 12.95
N GLN A 133 -15.84 4.72 14.15
CA GLN A 133 -15.17 4.39 15.42
C GLN A 133 -15.44 2.97 15.90
N THR A 134 -16.56 2.38 15.47
CA THR A 134 -17.06 1.10 16.00
C THR A 134 -16.89 -0.05 15.01
N ILE A 135 -16.84 0.22 13.70
CA ILE A 135 -16.77 -0.80 12.65
C ILE A 135 -15.57 -1.74 12.80
N LEU A 136 -14.38 -1.19 13.10
CA LEU A 136 -13.17 -1.99 13.27
C LEU A 136 -13.20 -2.83 14.55
N GLN A 137 -13.83 -2.33 15.61
CA GLN A 137 -14.02 -3.10 16.84
C GLN A 137 -14.97 -4.27 16.57
N THR A 138 -16.12 -4.01 15.96
CA THR A 138 -17.10 -5.04 15.58
C THR A 138 -16.46 -6.07 14.66
N ALA A 139 -15.68 -5.64 13.67
CA ALA A 139 -14.97 -6.52 12.76
C ALA A 139 -13.89 -7.37 13.44
N SER A 140 -13.29 -6.89 14.52
CA SER A 140 -12.31 -7.66 15.31
C SER A 140 -12.96 -8.70 16.23
N GLU A 141 -14.25 -8.54 16.56
CA GLU A 141 -14.98 -9.43 17.47
C GLU A 141 -15.71 -10.57 16.74
N MET A 142 -15.82 -10.50 15.41
CA MET A 142 -16.51 -11.47 14.54
C MET A 142 -15.54 -12.48 13.91
#